data_AF-A0A3N0W1B7-F1
#
_entry.id   AF-A0A3N0W1B7-F1
#
_cell.length_a   1.000
_cell.length_b   1.000
_cell.length_c   1.000
_cell.angle_alpha   90.00
_cell.angle_beta   90.00
_cell.angle_gamma   90.00
#
_symmetry.space_group_name_H-M   'P 1'
#
loop_
_entity.id
_entity.type
_entity.pdbx_description
1 polymer ?
#
loop_
_entity_poly.entity_id
_entity_poly.type
_entity_poly.pdbx_seq_one_letter_code
_entity_poly.pdbx_strand_id
1 'polypeptide(L)'
;MFGGYGRAAKAVNAVEEASNLISVKNTAPQVGEAFQNLGATIADGNISLSGRAVTNGRFDFVVTASGELKVGTGHFNLSGGANEVQAAGQLRLFKGQVMEINNASGHYQPSAAEAQQFPTILSNMGVNVSRAKLRTFSVE
;
A
#
# COMPACT_ATOMS: atom_id res chain seq x y z
N MET A 1 5.80 -29.92 -31.90
CA MET A 1 4.41 -29.45 -31.72
C MET A 1 4.38 -28.55 -30.50
N PHE A 2 4.00 -27.28 -30.68
CA PHE A 2 3.90 -26.26 -29.63
C PHE A 2 2.55 -26.34 -28.90
N GLY A 3 2.52 -25.91 -27.64
CA GLY A 3 1.31 -25.59 -26.87
C GLY A 3 1.45 -26.07 -25.42
N GLY A 4 1.33 -25.29 -24.37
CA GLY A 4 0.86 -23.92 -24.22
C GLY A 4 0.50 -23.75 -22.74
N TYR A 5 1.50 -23.61 -21.87
CA TYR A 5 1.30 -23.38 -20.43
C TYR A 5 1.86 -21.99 -20.08
N GLY A 6 1.00 -20.97 -20.05
CA GLY A 6 1.47 -19.64 -19.71
C GLY A 6 0.43 -18.54 -19.54
N ARG A 7 -0.85 -18.86 -19.31
CA ARG A 7 -1.92 -17.83 -19.28
C ARG A 7 -2.99 -17.94 -18.19
N ALA A 8 -2.76 -18.70 -17.11
CA ALA A 8 -3.77 -18.81 -16.03
C ALA A 8 -3.44 -18.03 -14.75
N ALA A 9 -2.16 -17.87 -14.37
CA ALA A 9 -1.80 -17.23 -13.10
C ALA A 9 -2.03 -15.70 -13.07
N LYS A 10 -1.93 -15.02 -14.23
CA LYS A 10 -2.08 -13.56 -14.29
C LYS A 10 -3.55 -13.10 -14.25
N ALA A 11 -4.47 -13.95 -14.73
CA ALA A 11 -5.88 -13.61 -14.80
C ALA A 11 -6.56 -13.71 -13.41
N VAL A 12 -6.23 -14.74 -12.61
CA VAL A 12 -6.80 -14.92 -11.27
C VAL A 12 -6.40 -13.81 -10.30
N ASN A 13 -5.14 -13.36 -10.34
CA ASN A 13 -4.72 -12.18 -9.56
C ASN A 13 -5.50 -10.94 -10.02
N ALA A 14 -5.61 -10.68 -11.32
CA ALA A 14 -6.26 -9.46 -11.81
C ALA A 14 -7.74 -9.32 -11.41
N VAL A 15 -8.48 -10.43 -11.25
CA VAL A 15 -9.88 -10.38 -10.79
C VAL A 15 -9.98 -10.14 -9.28
N GLU A 16 -9.04 -10.68 -8.49
CA GLU A 16 -8.97 -10.46 -7.04
C GLU A 16 -8.47 -9.03 -6.70
N GLU A 17 -7.56 -8.50 -7.51
CA GLU A 17 -7.03 -7.14 -7.41
C GLU A 17 -8.12 -6.09 -7.71
N ALA A 18 -9.07 -6.39 -8.61
CA ALA A 18 -10.18 -5.50 -8.96
C ALA A 18 -11.28 -5.44 -7.89
N SER A 19 -11.51 -6.52 -7.14
CA SER A 19 -12.51 -6.55 -6.06
C SER A 19 -12.09 -5.82 -4.78
N ASN A 20 -10.81 -5.47 -4.65
CA ASN A 20 -10.23 -4.84 -3.45
C ASN A 20 -9.83 -3.37 -3.67
N LEU A 21 -10.32 -2.74 -4.74
CA LEU A 21 -9.99 -1.35 -5.05
C LEU A 21 -10.80 -0.37 -4.20
N ILE A 22 -10.10 0.59 -3.60
CA ILE A 22 -10.67 1.74 -2.90
C ILE A 22 -10.90 2.85 -3.92
N SER A 23 -12.16 3.15 -4.21
CA SER A 23 -12.56 4.21 -5.14
C SER A 23 -13.08 5.48 -4.45
N VAL A 24 -13.39 5.41 -3.14
CA VAL A 24 -13.87 6.58 -2.37
C VAL A 24 -12.69 7.46 -1.99
N LYS A 25 -12.71 8.72 -2.44
CA LYS A 25 -11.65 9.71 -2.16
C LYS A 25 -12.18 11.13 -1.99
N ASN A 26 -11.50 11.90 -1.15
CA ASN A 26 -11.58 13.36 -1.12
C ASN A 26 -10.93 13.93 -2.40
N THR A 27 -11.51 14.94 -3.04
CA THR A 27 -11.01 15.49 -4.30
C THR A 27 -9.92 16.54 -4.14
N ALA A 28 -9.59 16.96 -2.91
CA ALA A 28 -8.53 17.94 -2.65
C ALA A 28 -7.13 17.38 -2.99
N PRO A 29 -6.39 17.98 -3.94
CA PRO A 29 -5.03 17.57 -4.26
C PRO A 29 -4.07 17.86 -3.09
N GLN A 30 -3.25 16.87 -2.70
CA GLN A 30 -2.15 17.07 -1.77
C GLN A 30 -0.87 17.35 -2.57
N VAL A 31 -0.58 18.63 -2.82
CA VAL A 31 0.55 19.09 -3.67
C VAL A 31 1.47 20.03 -2.89
N GLY A 32 2.79 19.93 -3.11
CA GLY A 32 3.83 20.73 -2.44
C GLY A 32 5.05 19.91 -2.00
N GLU A 33 6.18 20.58 -1.68
CA GLU A 33 7.47 19.95 -1.36
C GLU A 33 7.45 19.03 -0.11
N ALA A 34 6.45 19.19 0.75
CA ALA A 34 6.23 18.35 1.92
C ALA A 34 5.75 16.93 1.58
N PHE A 35 5.25 16.70 0.36
CA PHE A 35 4.77 15.40 -0.09
C PHE A 35 5.86 14.71 -0.92
N GLN A 36 6.34 13.58 -0.43
CA GLN A 36 7.51 12.90 -0.99
C GLN A 36 7.24 11.41 -1.14
N ASN A 37 7.66 10.83 -2.26
CA ASN A 37 7.83 9.40 -2.39
C ASN A 37 9.26 9.04 -1.96
N LEU A 38 9.40 8.15 -0.99
CA LEU A 38 10.69 7.79 -0.38
C LEU A 38 11.32 6.56 -1.05
N GLY A 39 10.78 6.09 -2.18
CA GLY A 39 11.36 5.01 -2.98
C GLY A 39 11.48 3.72 -2.18
N ALA A 40 10.35 3.06 -1.93
CA ALA A 40 10.29 1.83 -1.14
C ALA A 40 10.80 0.62 -1.91
N THR A 41 11.62 -0.19 -1.27
CA THR A 41 12.09 -1.49 -1.78
C THR A 41 11.84 -2.57 -0.74
N ILE A 42 11.43 -3.76 -1.18
CA ILE A 42 11.17 -4.90 -0.31
C ILE A 42 12.31 -5.91 -0.46
N ALA A 43 12.94 -6.29 0.65
CA ALA A 43 13.98 -7.32 0.70
C ALA A 43 13.87 -8.12 2.00
N ASP A 44 13.89 -9.45 1.90
CA ASP A 44 13.80 -10.38 3.04
C ASP A 44 12.59 -10.09 3.97
N GLY A 45 11.47 -9.65 3.40
CA GLY A 45 10.28 -9.28 4.18
C GLY A 45 10.29 -7.87 4.78
N ASN A 46 11.39 -7.13 4.66
CA ASN A 46 11.54 -5.80 5.23
C ASN A 46 11.40 -4.70 4.17
N ILE A 47 10.93 -3.52 4.60
CA ILE A 47 10.84 -2.32 3.77
C ILE A 47 12.07 -1.43 4.02
N SER A 48 12.80 -1.14 2.95
CA SER A 48 13.86 -0.13 2.92
C SER A 48 13.37 1.10 2.18
N LEU A 49 13.70 2.29 2.68
CA LEU A 49 13.38 3.57 2.05
C LEU A 49 14.67 4.23 1.55
N SER A 50 14.63 4.73 0.33
CA SER A 50 15.74 5.44 -0.29
C SER A 50 16.18 6.64 0.56
N GLY A 51 17.50 6.87 0.62
CA GLY A 51 18.09 7.95 1.40
C GLY A 51 18.12 7.72 2.92
N ARG A 52 17.78 6.51 3.41
CA ARG A 52 17.86 6.15 4.83
C ARG A 52 18.72 4.93 5.09
N ALA A 53 19.64 5.04 6.06
CA ALA A 53 20.41 3.91 6.54
C ALA A 53 19.57 2.93 7.38
N VAL A 54 18.56 3.45 8.12
CA VAL A 54 17.63 2.64 8.91
C VAL A 54 16.21 3.17 8.72
N THR A 55 15.28 2.27 8.36
CA THR A 55 13.88 2.61 8.17
C THR A 55 13.11 2.51 9.48
N ASN A 56 12.91 3.65 10.14
CA ASN A 56 12.13 3.78 11.38
C ASN A 56 11.13 4.93 11.27
N GLY A 57 9.94 4.76 11.84
CA GLY A 57 8.96 5.85 11.98
C GLY A 57 7.57 5.47 11.49
N ARG A 58 6.72 6.47 11.31
CA ARG A 58 5.40 6.33 10.70
C ARG A 58 5.39 7.02 9.35
N PHE A 59 4.86 6.34 8.34
CA PHE A 59 4.85 6.80 6.96
C PHE A 59 3.49 6.55 6.34
N ASP A 60 3.07 7.41 5.43
CA ASP A 60 1.94 7.13 4.58
C ASP A 60 2.35 6.08 3.54
N PHE A 61 1.40 5.25 3.13
CA PHE A 61 1.60 4.30 2.05
C PHE A 61 0.40 4.23 1.11
N VAL A 62 0.67 3.84 -0.12
CA VAL A 62 -0.32 3.50 -1.14
C VAL A 62 0.15 2.25 -1.86
N VAL A 63 -0.75 1.30 -2.06
CA VAL A 63 -0.59 0.22 -3.05
C VAL A 63 -1.43 0.59 -4.26
N THR A 64 -0.78 0.88 -5.38
CA THR A 64 -1.47 1.30 -6.61
C THR A 64 -2.31 0.17 -7.19
N ALA A 65 -3.25 0.48 -8.08
CA ALA A 65 -4.04 -0.55 -8.78
C ALA A 65 -3.18 -1.56 -9.57
N SER A 66 -1.94 -1.21 -9.92
CA SER A 66 -0.97 -2.09 -10.59
C SER A 66 -0.11 -2.92 -9.63
N GLY A 67 -0.38 -2.89 -8.32
CA GLY A 67 0.37 -3.66 -7.33
C GLY A 67 1.74 -3.07 -6.98
N GLU A 68 1.92 -1.75 -7.09
CA GLU A 68 3.17 -1.07 -6.68
C GLU A 68 3.01 -0.45 -5.29
N LEU A 69 3.95 -0.73 -4.37
CA LEU A 69 3.98 -0.15 -3.03
C LEU A 69 4.77 1.14 -3.05
N LYS A 70 4.11 2.24 -2.70
CA LYS A 70 4.71 3.55 -2.54
C LYS A 70 4.60 3.98 -1.09
N VAL A 71 5.70 4.45 -0.52
CA VAL A 71 5.79 4.87 0.89
C VAL A 71 6.37 6.26 0.96
N GLY A 72 5.78 7.11 1.78
CA GLY A 72 6.22 8.48 1.93
C GLY A 72 5.25 9.37 2.71
N THR A 73 4.95 10.54 2.14
CA THR A 73 4.03 11.52 2.72
C THR A 73 3.00 11.96 1.68
N GLY A 74 1.72 11.88 2.03
CA GLY A 74 0.58 12.31 1.20
C GLY A 74 0.11 11.26 0.21
N HIS A 75 -1.07 10.68 0.44
CA HIS A 75 -1.63 9.60 -0.35
C HIS A 75 -1.93 9.98 -1.81
N PHE A 76 -2.42 11.20 -2.07
CA PHE A 76 -2.67 11.67 -3.44
C PHE A 76 -1.37 11.77 -4.26
N ASN A 77 -0.32 12.30 -3.64
CA ASN A 77 0.98 12.44 -4.28
C ASN A 77 1.62 11.07 -4.53
N LEU A 78 1.57 10.17 -3.53
CA LEU A 78 2.06 8.80 -3.68
C LEU A 78 1.35 8.07 -4.83
N SER A 79 0.02 8.19 -4.93
CA SER A 79 -0.71 7.55 -6.02
C SER A 79 -0.54 8.22 -7.38
N GLY A 80 0.04 9.42 -7.45
CA GLY A 80 0.10 10.22 -8.68
C GLY A 80 -1.30 10.67 -9.13
N GLY A 81 -2.24 10.84 -8.20
CA GLY A 81 -3.63 11.21 -8.49
C GLY A 81 -4.48 10.08 -9.05
N ALA A 82 -4.10 8.82 -8.84
CA ALA A 82 -4.86 7.67 -9.33
C ALA A 82 -6.32 7.70 -8.86
N ASN A 83 -7.22 7.21 -9.70
CA ASN A 83 -8.63 7.12 -9.35
C ASN A 83 -8.91 6.07 -8.28
N GLU A 84 -8.16 4.98 -8.33
CA GLU A 84 -8.35 3.82 -7.47
C GLU A 84 -7.00 3.28 -7.02
N VAL A 85 -6.97 2.72 -5.82
CA VAL A 85 -5.80 2.10 -5.20
C VAL A 85 -6.24 0.85 -4.45
N GLN A 86 -5.39 -0.15 -4.32
CA GLN A 86 -5.72 -1.37 -3.57
C GLN A 86 -5.65 -1.14 -2.06
N ALA A 87 -4.77 -0.25 -1.62
CA ALA A 87 -4.62 0.10 -0.20
C ALA A 87 -4.09 1.52 -0.05
N ALA A 88 -4.52 2.21 1.00
CA ALA A 88 -3.99 3.50 1.41
C ALA A 88 -4.11 3.66 2.92
N GLY A 89 -3.07 4.21 3.56
CA GLY A 89 -3.09 4.39 5.00
C GLY A 89 -1.70 4.72 5.54
N GLN A 90 -1.37 4.25 6.74
CA GLN A 90 -0.05 4.44 7.33
C GLN A 90 0.58 3.13 7.79
N LEU A 91 1.90 3.07 7.69
CA LEU A 91 2.75 2.02 8.25
C LEU A 91 3.56 2.58 9.40
N ARG A 92 3.68 1.81 10.49
CA ARG A 92 4.74 2.02 11.49
C ARG A 92 5.87 1.02 11.24
N LEU A 93 7.04 1.53 10.91
CA LEU A 93 8.23 0.75 10.61
C LEU A 93 9.24 0.82 11.76
N PHE A 94 9.85 -0.31 12.07
CA PHE A 94 11.00 -0.40 12.98
C PHE A 94 12.06 -1.31 12.37
N LYS A 95 13.22 -0.74 12.02
CA LYS A 95 14.32 -1.38 11.30
C LYS A 95 13.82 -2.08 10.02
N GLY A 96 12.91 -1.41 9.30
CA GLY A 96 12.27 -1.91 8.08
C GLY A 96 11.16 -2.94 8.30
N GLN A 97 10.96 -3.44 9.52
CA GLN A 97 9.87 -4.36 9.84
C GLN A 97 8.56 -3.59 9.99
N VAL A 98 7.47 -4.14 9.46
CA VAL A 98 6.13 -3.58 9.65
C VAL A 98 5.61 -3.94 11.04
N MET A 99 5.45 -2.94 11.89
CA MET A 99 4.96 -3.09 13.26
C MET A 99 3.46 -2.78 13.38
N GLU A 100 2.96 -1.91 12.51
CA GLU A 100 1.55 -1.53 12.49
C GLU A 100 1.14 -1.14 11.07
N ILE A 101 -0.08 -1.49 10.69
CA ILE A 101 -0.77 -1.07 9.48
C ILE A 101 -2.06 -0.41 9.94
N ASN A 102 -2.42 0.72 9.35
CA ASN A 102 -3.71 1.34 9.59
C ASN A 102 -4.32 1.89 8.30
N ASN A 103 -5.60 2.27 8.37
CA ASN A 103 -6.35 2.87 7.26
C ASN A 103 -6.48 4.40 7.40
N ALA A 104 -5.57 5.05 8.13
CA ALA A 104 -5.56 6.50 8.26
C ALA A 104 -5.05 7.11 6.95
N SER A 105 -5.98 7.47 6.08
CA SER A 105 -5.72 8.17 4.83
C SER A 105 -6.68 9.35 4.72
N GLY A 106 -6.14 10.53 4.41
CA GLY A 106 -6.95 11.74 4.24
C GLY A 106 -7.58 11.83 2.85
N HIS A 107 -6.86 11.36 1.83
CA HIS A 107 -7.31 11.42 0.44
C HIS A 107 -8.21 10.24 0.09
N TYR A 108 -7.68 9.02 0.11
CA TYR A 108 -8.51 7.81 0.01
C TYR A 108 -9.21 7.55 1.35
N GLN A 109 -10.45 7.08 1.33
CA GLN A 109 -11.24 6.82 2.53
C GLN A 109 -11.58 5.33 2.67
N PRO A 110 -10.59 4.45 2.86
CA PRO A 110 -10.84 3.02 3.07
C PRO A 110 -11.67 2.79 4.33
N SER A 111 -12.75 2.03 4.17
CA SER A 111 -13.54 1.50 5.27
C SER A 111 -12.72 0.53 6.12
N ALA A 112 -13.20 0.27 7.34
CA ALA A 112 -12.60 -0.73 8.22
C ALA A 112 -12.64 -2.15 7.63
N ALA A 113 -13.61 -2.44 6.74
CA ALA A 113 -13.74 -3.72 6.06
C ALA A 113 -12.70 -3.89 4.95
N GLU A 114 -12.51 -2.88 4.10
CA GLU A 114 -11.45 -2.87 3.07
C GLU A 114 -10.06 -2.95 3.72
N ALA A 115 -9.86 -2.24 4.83
CA ALA A 115 -8.61 -2.25 5.57
C ALA A 115 -8.20 -3.64 6.12
N GLN A 116 -9.15 -4.56 6.29
CA GLN A 116 -8.83 -5.95 6.67
C GLN A 116 -7.97 -6.65 5.62
N GLN A 117 -8.01 -6.22 4.36
CA GLN A 117 -7.23 -6.81 3.27
C GLN A 117 -5.80 -6.28 3.20
N PHE A 118 -5.47 -5.17 3.88
CA PHE A 118 -4.15 -4.52 3.75
C PHE A 118 -2.98 -5.43 4.13
N PRO A 119 -3.03 -6.22 5.22
CA PRO A 119 -1.96 -7.17 5.53
C PRO A 119 -1.77 -8.20 4.41
N THR A 120 -2.86 -8.75 3.87
CA THR A 120 -2.82 -9.73 2.77
C THR A 120 -2.19 -9.12 1.52
N ILE A 121 -2.65 -7.93 1.10
CA ILE A 121 -2.10 -7.19 -0.05
C ILE A 121 -0.59 -6.99 0.13
N LEU A 122 -0.14 -6.46 1.27
CA LEU A 122 1.29 -6.25 1.53
C LEU A 122 2.08 -7.56 1.57
N SER A 123 1.50 -8.62 2.12
CA SER A 123 2.15 -9.94 2.19
C SER A 123 2.35 -10.58 0.81
N ASN A 124 1.40 -10.40 -0.10
CA ASN A 124 1.50 -10.86 -1.49
C ASN A 124 2.63 -10.17 -2.26
N MET A 125 3.04 -8.97 -1.82
CA MET A 125 4.19 -8.23 -2.35
C MET A 125 5.52 -8.65 -1.72
N GLY A 126 5.49 -9.60 -0.79
CA GLY A 126 6.67 -10.09 -0.07
C GLY A 126 7.00 -9.31 1.20
N VAL A 127 6.11 -8.44 1.70
CA VAL A 127 6.30 -7.77 3.01
C VAL A 127 5.94 -8.72 4.15
N ASN A 128 6.81 -8.83 5.15
CA ASN A 128 6.50 -9.60 6.35
C ASN A 128 5.61 -8.79 7.29
N VAL A 129 4.33 -9.15 7.32
CA VAL A 129 3.30 -8.54 8.19
C VAL A 129 2.90 -9.42 9.38
N SER A 130 3.56 -10.58 9.58
CA SER A 130 3.17 -11.57 10.62
C SER A 130 3.14 -11.02 12.04
N ARG A 131 3.91 -9.95 12.31
CA ARG A 131 3.99 -9.26 13.61
C ARG A 131 3.34 -7.88 13.61
N ALA A 132 2.76 -7.47 12.49
CA ALA A 132 2.12 -6.17 12.36
C ALA A 132 0.76 -6.18 13.08
N LYS A 133 0.48 -5.10 13.80
CA LYS A 133 -0.88 -4.85 14.31
C LYS A 133 -1.69 -4.15 13.24
N LEU A 134 -2.87 -4.66 12.91
CA LEU A 134 -3.83 -3.90 12.11
C LEU A 134 -4.67 -3.01 13.03
N ARG A 135 -4.73 -1.72 12.73
CA ARG A 135 -5.64 -0.78 13.38
C ARG A 135 -6.57 -0.16 12.34
N THR A 136 -7.86 -0.41 12.50
CA THR A 136 -8.87 0.15 11.62
C THR A 136 -9.65 1.25 12.33
N PHE A 137 -9.90 2.33 11.61
CA PHE A 137 -10.75 3.44 11.99
C PHE A 137 -12.00 3.40 11.12
N SER A 138 -13.16 3.62 11.74
CA SER A 138 -14.39 3.82 10.98
C SER A 138 -14.36 5.22 10.37
N VAL A 139 -14.66 5.29 9.07
CA VAL A 139 -15.03 6.55 8.41
C VAL A 139 -16.55 6.59 8.51
N GLU A 140 -17.08 7.50 9.33
CA GLU A 140 -18.52 7.75 9.47
C GLU A 140 -19.08 8.54 8.27
#